data_AF-W4M628-F1
#
_entry.id   AF-W4M628-F1
#
_cell.length_a   1.000
_cell.length_b   1.000
_cell.length_c   1.000
_cell.angle_alpha   90.00
_cell.angle_beta   90.00
_cell.angle_gamma   90.00
#
_symmetry.space_group_name_H-M   'P 1'
#
loop_
_entity.id
_entity.type
_entity.pdbx_description
1 polymer ?
#
loop_
_entity_poly.entity_id
_entity_poly.type
_entity_poly.pdbx_seq_one_letter_code
_entity_poly.pdbx_strand_id
1 'polypeptide(L)'
;MKANQIRRLQHIYRRKVPAKQIVTQELARYLCELSSEIARQVGVLIDRKGAIAYVIVGDAKGLFLPDLGRFRAAPNRLRGLRYIHTHLRGEPLSADDMADLAHLRFDVMVAIGVGADGLPDGSHVASLLPDNPEGRQWDIREHLPIGQLDQDFMRFIQSLEEEFERTQRAYAVGGNRERAILMSVTPGNKAAAEESLDELAELAESGGVVPAGRMIQQRHRIDPNYLIGRGKLDEVIVRGLQVGADLLIFDQSLTPSQSRAIAERTELKVIDRTMLILDIFAQRALSREGKIQVELAQLKYLMPYLANKGTALSRLAGGIGGRGPGETKLESDRRRVQDRINQLEKQLRGVSQGRHLR
;
A
#
# COMPACT_ATOMS: atom_id res chain seq x y z
N MET A 1 -18.00 28.14 -6.02
CA MET A 1 -19.08 27.38 -6.71
C MET A 1 -20.42 28.00 -6.36
N LYS A 2 -21.36 28.01 -7.31
CA LYS A 2 -22.72 28.54 -7.12
C LYS A 2 -23.60 27.55 -6.34
N ALA A 3 -24.64 28.06 -5.68
CA ALA A 3 -25.57 27.22 -4.89
C ALA A 3 -26.30 26.14 -5.73
N ASN A 4 -26.53 26.40 -7.02
CA ASN A 4 -27.11 25.41 -7.93
C ASN A 4 -26.15 24.24 -8.19
N GLN A 5 -24.86 24.52 -8.39
CA GLN A 5 -23.82 23.53 -8.65
C GLN A 5 -23.65 22.57 -7.45
N ILE A 6 -23.67 23.11 -6.23
CA ILE A 6 -23.61 22.31 -5.00
C ILE A 6 -24.82 21.38 -4.91
N ARG A 7 -26.04 21.87 -5.16
CA ARG A 7 -27.25 21.05 -5.18
C ARG A 7 -27.18 19.93 -6.22
N ARG A 8 -26.69 20.24 -7.43
CA ARG A 8 -26.50 19.24 -8.50
C ARG A 8 -25.51 18.14 -8.12
N LEU A 9 -24.40 18.47 -7.46
CA LEU A 9 -23.43 17.49 -6.95
C LEU A 9 -24.02 16.63 -5.84
N GLN A 10 -24.77 17.22 -4.90
CA GLN A 10 -25.47 16.47 -3.86
C GLN A 10 -26.51 15.50 -4.44
N HIS A 11 -27.13 15.86 -5.56
CA HIS A 11 -28.09 14.99 -6.24
C HIS A 11 -27.44 13.70 -6.78
N ILE A 12 -26.13 13.70 -7.06
CA ILE A 12 -25.42 12.51 -7.54
C ILE A 12 -25.56 11.35 -6.54
N TYR A 13 -25.52 11.62 -5.22
CA TYR A 13 -25.69 10.59 -4.19
C TYR A 13 -27.03 9.85 -4.23
N ARG A 14 -28.07 10.42 -4.88
CA ARG A 14 -29.38 9.77 -5.01
C ARG A 14 -29.48 8.87 -6.24
N ARG A 15 -28.50 8.96 -7.14
CA ARG A 15 -28.44 8.10 -8.34
C ARG A 15 -28.00 6.69 -7.94
N LYS A 16 -28.39 5.72 -8.75
CA LYS A 16 -27.94 4.33 -8.64
C LYS A 16 -27.41 3.86 -9.99
N VAL A 17 -26.34 3.08 -9.95
CA VAL A 17 -25.80 2.40 -11.11
C VAL A 17 -26.17 0.92 -11.00
N PRO A 18 -26.69 0.26 -12.03
CA PRO A 18 -26.92 -1.19 -11.98
C PRO A 18 -25.63 -1.93 -11.61
N ALA A 19 -25.73 -2.94 -10.74
CA ALA A 19 -24.55 -3.68 -10.27
C ALA A 19 -23.70 -4.24 -11.43
N LYS A 20 -24.33 -4.64 -12.54
CA LYS A 20 -23.67 -5.20 -13.73
C LYS A 20 -22.98 -4.19 -14.64
N GLN A 21 -23.21 -2.90 -14.48
CA GLN A 21 -22.60 -1.87 -15.32
C GLN A 21 -21.50 -1.16 -14.54
N ILE A 22 -20.40 -0.78 -15.18
CA ILE A 22 -19.38 0.05 -14.53
C ILE A 22 -19.97 1.44 -14.17
N VAL A 23 -20.54 2.11 -15.18
CA VAL A 23 -21.20 3.41 -15.10
C VAL A 23 -22.39 3.44 -16.06
N THR A 24 -23.46 4.17 -15.75
CA THR A 24 -24.55 4.39 -16.71
C THR A 24 -24.21 5.54 -17.66
N GLN A 25 -24.71 5.51 -18.91
CA GLN A 25 -24.56 6.64 -19.84
C GLN A 25 -25.13 7.94 -19.27
N GLU A 26 -26.26 7.85 -18.56
CA GLU A 26 -26.88 9.01 -17.91
C GLU A 26 -25.99 9.62 -16.82
N LEU A 27 -25.37 8.79 -15.98
CA LEU A 27 -24.47 9.27 -14.94
C LEU A 27 -23.20 9.86 -15.56
N ALA A 28 -22.59 9.18 -16.53
CA ALA A 28 -21.40 9.67 -17.24
C ALA A 28 -21.65 11.06 -17.86
N ARG A 29 -22.75 11.21 -18.60
CA ARG A 29 -23.17 12.49 -19.17
C ARG A 29 -23.36 13.56 -18.09
N TYR A 30 -24.05 13.23 -17.01
CA TYR A 30 -24.29 14.17 -15.91
C TYR A 30 -22.99 14.64 -15.23
N LEU A 31 -21.99 13.76 -15.10
CA LEU A 31 -20.67 14.10 -14.57
C LEU A 31 -19.91 15.04 -15.53
N CYS A 32 -19.87 14.75 -16.83
CA CYS A 32 -19.20 15.59 -17.82
C CYS A 32 -19.81 16.98 -17.90
N GLU A 33 -21.15 17.08 -17.96
CA GLU A 33 -21.85 18.38 -18.00
C GLU A 33 -21.53 19.22 -16.77
N LEU A 34 -21.53 18.59 -15.58
CA LEU A 34 -21.17 19.27 -14.33
C LEU A 34 -19.71 19.69 -14.29
N SER A 35 -18.81 18.79 -14.71
CA SER A 35 -17.36 19.03 -14.73
C SER A 35 -17.00 20.20 -15.64
N SER A 36 -17.62 20.25 -16.82
CA SER A 36 -17.50 21.36 -17.77
C SER A 36 -18.06 22.67 -17.17
N GLU A 37 -19.25 22.64 -16.57
CA GLU A 37 -19.88 23.83 -15.96
C GLU A 37 -19.04 24.44 -14.82
N ILE A 38 -18.39 23.60 -14.01
CA ILE A 38 -17.60 24.05 -12.86
C ILE A 38 -16.11 24.23 -13.19
N ALA A 39 -15.67 23.84 -14.39
CA ALA A 39 -14.28 23.80 -14.84
C ALA A 39 -13.34 23.04 -13.87
N ARG A 40 -13.82 21.93 -13.30
CA ARG A 40 -13.07 21.08 -12.36
C ARG A 40 -13.43 19.62 -12.60
N GLN A 41 -12.50 18.71 -12.31
CA GLN A 41 -12.77 17.28 -12.38
C GLN A 41 -13.82 16.89 -11.31
N VAL A 42 -14.71 15.97 -11.68
CA VAL A 42 -15.73 15.41 -10.78
C VAL A 42 -15.58 13.90 -10.78
N GLY A 43 -15.45 13.33 -9.59
CA GLY A 43 -15.32 11.90 -9.36
C GLY A 43 -16.47 11.33 -8.52
N VAL A 44 -16.73 10.05 -8.69
CA VAL A 44 -17.66 9.27 -7.87
C VAL A 44 -17.04 7.93 -7.50
N LEU A 45 -17.29 7.51 -6.25
CA LEU A 45 -17.00 6.16 -5.80
C LEU A 45 -18.30 5.40 -5.70
N ILE A 46 -18.38 4.25 -6.36
CA ILE A 46 -19.59 3.41 -6.46
C ILE A 46 -19.31 2.05 -5.84
N ASP A 47 -20.14 1.61 -4.91
CA ASP A 47 -20.02 0.28 -4.32
C ASP A 47 -20.50 -0.84 -5.26
N ARG A 48 -20.24 -2.10 -4.90
CA ARG A 48 -20.70 -3.26 -5.70
C ARG A 48 -22.23 -3.39 -5.81
N LYS A 49 -23.00 -2.75 -4.92
CA LYS A 49 -24.47 -2.71 -4.99
C LYS A 49 -24.97 -1.60 -5.92
N GLY A 50 -24.07 -0.74 -6.41
CA GLY A 50 -24.41 0.35 -7.30
C GLY A 50 -24.76 1.66 -6.63
N ALA A 51 -24.56 1.79 -5.31
CA ALA A 51 -24.78 3.02 -4.58
C ALA A 51 -23.56 3.94 -4.69
N ILE A 52 -23.81 5.25 -4.88
CA ILE A 52 -22.75 6.24 -4.85
C ILE A 52 -22.32 6.46 -3.39
N ALA A 53 -21.14 5.96 -3.04
CA ALA A 53 -20.56 6.08 -1.71
C ALA A 53 -19.97 7.47 -1.46
N TYR A 54 -19.31 8.03 -2.47
CA TYR A 54 -18.72 9.38 -2.42
C TYR A 54 -18.87 10.11 -3.75
N VAL A 55 -18.98 11.43 -3.66
CA VAL A 55 -18.88 12.38 -4.76
C VAL A 55 -17.73 13.32 -4.42
N ILE A 56 -16.81 13.49 -5.35
CA ILE A 56 -15.51 14.11 -5.16
C ILE A 56 -15.37 15.21 -6.19
N VAL A 57 -14.86 16.37 -5.76
CA VAL A 57 -14.62 17.51 -6.65
C VAL A 57 -13.17 17.91 -6.53
N GLY A 58 -12.43 17.70 -7.62
CA GLY A 58 -10.99 17.92 -7.73
C GLY A 58 -10.70 19.33 -8.18
N ASP A 59 -9.47 19.63 -8.58
CA ASP A 59 -9.17 20.82 -9.37
C ASP A 59 -9.12 20.46 -10.86
N ALA A 60 -8.41 21.24 -11.68
CA ALA A 60 -8.24 20.94 -13.11
C ALA A 60 -7.16 19.88 -13.38
N LYS A 61 -6.39 19.48 -12.37
CA LYS A 61 -5.21 18.59 -12.46
C LYS A 61 -5.40 17.26 -11.72
N GLY A 62 -6.31 17.18 -10.75
CA GLY A 62 -6.56 15.94 -10.03
C GLY A 62 -7.66 16.02 -8.97
N LEU A 63 -7.97 14.87 -8.38
CA LEU A 63 -9.01 14.67 -7.36
C LEU A 63 -8.38 14.27 -6.02
N PHE A 64 -8.85 14.86 -4.91
CA PHE A 64 -8.42 14.47 -3.57
C PHE A 64 -9.40 13.46 -2.99
N LEU A 65 -8.96 12.19 -2.91
CA LEU A 65 -9.78 11.11 -2.40
C LEU A 65 -9.96 11.19 -0.88
N PRO A 66 -11.18 10.94 -0.36
CA PRO A 66 -11.44 10.94 1.08
C PRO A 66 -10.86 9.69 1.76
N ASP A 67 -10.76 9.72 3.09
CA ASP A 67 -10.51 8.50 3.86
C ASP A 67 -11.67 7.51 3.67
N LEU A 68 -11.37 6.35 3.11
CA LEU A 68 -12.33 5.32 2.76
C LEU A 68 -12.68 4.38 3.92
N GLY A 69 -12.27 4.68 5.16
CA GLY A 69 -12.22 3.79 6.33
C GLY A 69 -13.28 2.69 6.54
N ARG A 70 -14.52 2.83 6.04
CA ARG A 70 -15.57 1.76 6.06
C ARG A 70 -15.38 0.68 4.98
N PHE A 71 -14.65 0.99 3.92
CA PHE A 71 -14.32 0.10 2.81
C PHE A 71 -12.89 -0.42 2.98
N ARG A 72 -12.62 -1.10 4.10
CA ARG A 72 -11.33 -1.79 4.25
C ARG A 72 -11.31 -2.99 3.31
N ALA A 73 -10.40 -2.96 2.35
CA ALA A 73 -10.08 -4.14 1.57
C ALA A 73 -9.48 -5.20 2.50
N ALA A 74 -9.95 -6.45 2.40
CA ALA A 74 -9.20 -7.55 2.97
C ALA A 74 -7.79 -7.57 2.33
N PRO A 75 -6.73 -8.06 3.01
CA PRO A 75 -5.36 -8.04 2.49
C PRO A 75 -5.21 -8.56 1.05
N ASN A 76 -6.10 -9.48 0.66
CA ASN A 76 -6.04 -10.22 -0.60
C ASN A 76 -7.22 -9.97 -1.54
N ARG A 77 -7.98 -8.88 -1.35
CA ARG A 77 -9.14 -8.57 -2.21
C ARG A 77 -9.12 -7.13 -2.69
N LEU A 78 -9.87 -6.89 -3.76
CA LEU A 78 -10.18 -5.54 -4.22
C LEU A 78 -11.13 -4.87 -3.21
N ARG A 79 -11.15 -3.54 -3.21
CA ARG A 79 -11.84 -2.74 -2.18
C ARG A 79 -13.35 -2.78 -2.30
N GLY A 80 -13.91 -3.28 -3.40
CA GLY A 80 -15.34 -3.28 -3.65
C GLY A 80 -15.88 -1.93 -4.11
N LEU A 81 -15.00 -1.09 -4.65
CA LEU A 81 -15.30 0.27 -5.08
C LEU A 81 -14.84 0.48 -6.52
N ARG A 82 -15.74 1.04 -7.33
CA ARG A 82 -15.45 1.59 -8.66
C ARG A 82 -15.13 3.05 -8.49
N TYR A 83 -14.07 3.52 -9.11
CA TYR A 83 -13.76 4.94 -9.15
C TYR A 83 -13.94 5.47 -10.56
N ILE A 84 -14.89 6.40 -10.73
CA ILE A 84 -15.20 6.99 -12.03
C ILE A 84 -15.02 8.50 -11.89
N HIS A 85 -14.22 9.10 -12.75
CA HIS A 85 -14.00 10.54 -12.75
C HIS A 85 -13.89 11.11 -14.15
N THR A 86 -13.93 12.44 -14.23
CA THR A 86 -13.82 13.18 -15.50
C THR A 86 -12.44 13.76 -15.71
N HIS A 87 -11.99 13.77 -16.96
CA HIS A 87 -10.77 14.42 -17.45
C HIS A 87 -11.16 15.54 -18.42
N LEU A 88 -10.78 16.78 -18.08
CA LEU A 88 -11.28 17.98 -18.77
C LEU A 88 -10.72 18.15 -20.19
N ARG A 89 -9.64 17.45 -20.55
CA ARG A 89 -9.00 17.51 -21.87
C ARG A 89 -8.98 16.16 -22.57
N GLY A 90 -9.74 15.17 -22.07
CA GLY A 90 -9.71 13.81 -22.59
C GLY A 90 -8.34 13.14 -22.46
N GLU A 91 -7.53 13.60 -21.50
CA GLU A 91 -6.21 13.05 -21.25
C GLU A 91 -6.29 11.58 -20.77
N PRO A 92 -5.28 10.74 -21.06
CA PRO A 92 -5.20 9.39 -20.50
C PRO A 92 -5.14 9.40 -18.97
N LEU A 93 -5.28 8.21 -18.37
CA LEU A 93 -5.08 8.05 -16.94
C LEU A 93 -3.66 8.49 -16.55
N SER A 94 -3.60 9.36 -15.54
CA SER A 94 -2.35 9.94 -15.05
C SER A 94 -1.58 8.94 -14.16
N ALA A 95 -0.34 9.28 -13.83
CA ALA A 95 0.43 8.51 -12.86
C ALA A 95 -0.23 8.52 -11.46
N ASP A 96 -0.87 9.64 -11.08
CA ASP A 96 -1.59 9.76 -9.81
C ASP A 96 -2.83 8.87 -9.79
N ASP A 97 -3.53 8.76 -10.93
CA ASP A 97 -4.64 7.81 -11.09
C ASP A 97 -4.17 6.37 -10.92
N MET A 98 -3.06 5.98 -11.55
CA MET A 98 -2.52 4.63 -11.40
C MET A 98 -2.08 4.33 -9.95
N ALA A 99 -1.48 5.32 -9.28
CA ALA A 99 -1.14 5.21 -7.87
C ALA A 99 -2.39 4.99 -7.01
N ASP A 100 -3.45 5.76 -7.23
CA ASP A 100 -4.72 5.62 -6.49
C ASP A 100 -5.37 4.25 -6.75
N LEU A 101 -5.34 3.75 -8.00
CA LEU A 101 -5.83 2.41 -8.34
C LEU A 101 -5.07 1.33 -7.56
N ALA A 102 -3.75 1.42 -7.49
CA ALA A 102 -2.89 0.50 -6.77
C ALA A 102 -3.10 0.57 -5.24
N HIS A 103 -2.99 1.76 -4.65
CA HIS A 103 -3.07 1.96 -3.20
C HIS A 103 -4.45 1.63 -2.63
N LEU A 104 -5.48 2.10 -3.32
CA LEU A 104 -6.85 1.93 -2.85
C LEU A 104 -7.44 0.64 -3.36
N ARG A 105 -6.75 -0.09 -4.25
CA ARG A 105 -7.17 -1.39 -4.78
C ARG A 105 -8.61 -1.32 -5.31
N PHE A 106 -8.91 -0.29 -6.09
CA PHE A 106 -10.23 -0.15 -6.69
C PHE A 106 -10.55 -1.36 -7.57
N ASP A 107 -11.83 -1.75 -7.60
CA ASP A 107 -12.30 -2.82 -8.48
C ASP A 107 -12.03 -2.44 -9.95
N VAL A 108 -12.27 -1.17 -10.29
CA VAL A 108 -11.97 -0.58 -11.59
C VAL A 108 -11.84 0.94 -11.43
N MET A 109 -11.04 1.54 -12.30
CA MET A 109 -10.92 2.99 -12.47
C MET A 109 -11.34 3.39 -13.87
N VAL A 110 -12.13 4.45 -13.99
CA VAL A 110 -12.58 5.01 -15.28
C VAL A 110 -12.38 6.52 -15.30
N ALA A 111 -11.56 6.99 -16.23
CA ALA A 111 -11.51 8.40 -16.59
C ALA A 111 -12.36 8.65 -17.84
N ILE A 112 -13.33 9.54 -17.75
CA ILE A 112 -14.21 9.93 -18.84
C ILE A 112 -13.72 11.25 -19.42
N GLY A 113 -13.42 11.28 -20.71
CA GLY A 113 -13.06 12.53 -21.40
C GLY A 113 -14.26 13.46 -21.47
N VAL A 114 -14.04 14.75 -21.21
CA VAL A 114 -15.07 15.78 -21.38
C VAL A 114 -14.83 16.47 -22.72
N GLY A 115 -15.76 16.29 -23.65
CA GLY A 115 -15.75 16.95 -24.95
C GLY A 115 -16.00 18.46 -24.85
N ALA A 116 -15.74 19.17 -25.94
CA ALA A 116 -15.94 20.62 -26.01
C ALA A 116 -17.40 21.07 -25.79
N ASP A 117 -18.36 20.17 -26.05
CA ASP A 117 -19.79 20.34 -25.81
C ASP A 117 -20.22 19.99 -24.36
N GLY A 118 -19.27 19.57 -23.52
CA GLY A 118 -19.51 19.12 -22.16
C GLY A 118 -20.08 17.70 -22.05
N LEU A 119 -20.12 16.94 -23.15
CA LEU A 119 -20.57 15.55 -23.17
C LEU A 119 -19.37 14.58 -23.04
N PRO A 120 -19.62 13.29 -22.75
CA PRO A 120 -18.57 12.28 -22.72
C PRO A 120 -17.91 12.09 -24.09
N ASP A 121 -16.58 12.22 -24.15
CA ASP A 121 -15.75 11.99 -25.33
C ASP A 121 -14.71 10.90 -25.03
N GLY A 122 -15.14 9.65 -25.22
CA GLY A 122 -14.33 8.47 -24.88
C GLY A 122 -14.10 8.28 -23.38
N SER A 123 -13.42 7.19 -23.04
CA SER A 123 -13.03 6.87 -21.68
C SER A 123 -11.80 5.96 -21.64
N HIS A 124 -11.05 6.06 -20.56
CA HIS A 124 -9.92 5.20 -20.24
C HIS A 124 -10.31 4.35 -19.04
N VAL A 125 -10.15 3.04 -19.15
CA VAL A 125 -10.50 2.07 -18.10
C VAL A 125 -9.23 1.37 -17.65
N ALA A 126 -9.02 1.31 -16.35
CA ALA A 126 -7.93 0.55 -15.76
C ALA A 126 -8.41 -0.41 -14.66
N SER A 127 -7.78 -1.58 -14.60
CA SER A 127 -7.97 -2.56 -13.53
C SER A 127 -6.64 -3.22 -13.17
N LEU A 128 -6.50 -3.66 -11.93
CA LEU A 128 -5.31 -4.40 -11.49
C LEU A 128 -5.31 -5.81 -12.10
N LEU A 129 -4.14 -6.32 -12.46
CA LEU A 129 -3.97 -7.66 -12.98
C LEU A 129 -3.42 -8.61 -11.90
N PRO A 130 -3.83 -9.89 -11.88
CA PRO A 130 -3.17 -10.92 -11.09
C PRO A 130 -1.73 -11.14 -11.59
N ASP A 131 -0.93 -11.88 -10.83
CA ASP A 131 0.40 -12.27 -11.31
C ASP A 131 0.29 -12.98 -12.66
N ASN A 132 1.15 -12.60 -13.59
CA ASN A 132 1.12 -13.04 -14.97
C ASN A 132 2.54 -13.15 -15.52
N PRO A 133 2.78 -13.98 -16.55
CA PRO A 133 4.12 -14.19 -17.11
C PRO A 133 4.78 -12.93 -17.66
N GLU A 134 3.97 -11.94 -18.05
CA GLU A 134 4.44 -10.68 -18.65
C GLU A 134 4.84 -9.64 -17.58
N GLY A 135 4.60 -9.94 -16.29
CA GLY A 135 4.88 -9.03 -15.18
C GLY A 135 4.05 -7.74 -15.19
N ARG A 136 2.93 -7.71 -15.93
CA ARG A 136 2.06 -6.54 -16.01
C ARG A 136 1.31 -6.34 -14.70
N GLN A 137 1.11 -5.08 -14.32
CA GLN A 137 0.45 -4.70 -13.07
C GLN A 137 -1.01 -4.31 -13.26
N TRP A 138 -1.33 -3.77 -14.42
CA TRP A 138 -2.66 -3.29 -14.76
C TRP A 138 -2.98 -3.56 -16.22
N ASP A 139 -4.26 -3.70 -16.48
CA ASP A 139 -4.84 -3.66 -17.82
C ASP A 139 -5.42 -2.27 -18.06
N ILE A 140 -5.03 -1.64 -19.16
CA ILE A 140 -5.53 -0.32 -19.56
C ILE A 140 -6.19 -0.46 -20.92
N ARG A 141 -7.44 0.00 -21.00
CA ARG A 141 -8.21 0.10 -22.24
C ARG A 141 -8.51 1.56 -22.51
N GLU A 142 -8.06 2.06 -23.66
CA GLU A 142 -8.11 3.48 -23.99
C GLU A 142 -9.22 3.80 -24.98
N HIS A 143 -9.73 5.03 -24.86
CA HIS A 143 -10.65 5.63 -25.82
C HIS A 143 -11.94 4.81 -26.09
N LEU A 144 -12.47 4.18 -25.05
CA LEU A 144 -13.70 3.39 -25.12
C LEU A 144 -14.95 4.30 -25.07
N PRO A 145 -15.92 4.13 -25.98
CA PRO A 145 -17.23 4.77 -25.84
C PRO A 145 -17.93 4.29 -24.57
N ILE A 146 -18.65 5.18 -23.88
CA ILE A 146 -19.34 4.83 -22.61
C ILE A 146 -20.32 3.66 -22.78
N GLY A 147 -20.98 3.55 -23.93
CA GLY A 147 -21.89 2.44 -24.23
C GLY A 147 -21.21 1.08 -24.41
N GLN A 148 -19.88 1.05 -24.59
CA GLN A 148 -19.08 -0.16 -24.75
C GLN A 148 -18.37 -0.60 -23.46
N LEU A 149 -18.46 0.20 -22.38
CA LEU A 149 -17.96 -0.20 -21.07
C LEU A 149 -18.69 -1.46 -20.58
N ASP A 150 -17.94 -2.44 -20.06
CA ASP A 150 -18.38 -3.83 -19.83
C ASP A 150 -19.81 -3.96 -19.26
N GLN A 151 -20.62 -4.78 -19.94
CA GLN A 151 -22.03 -4.99 -19.62
C GLN A 151 -22.28 -6.03 -18.51
N ASP A 152 -21.23 -6.73 -18.04
CA ASP A 152 -21.30 -7.63 -16.89
C ASP A 152 -20.10 -7.46 -15.95
N PHE A 153 -19.98 -6.26 -15.39
CA PHE A 153 -18.98 -5.86 -14.41
C PHE A 153 -18.86 -6.86 -13.24
N MET A 154 -19.97 -7.40 -12.75
CA MET A 154 -19.94 -8.34 -11.62
C MET A 154 -19.21 -9.62 -11.98
N ARG A 155 -19.46 -10.16 -13.17
CA ARG A 155 -18.75 -11.36 -13.65
C ARG A 155 -17.26 -11.09 -13.86
N PHE A 156 -16.92 -9.93 -14.42
CA PHE A 156 -15.53 -9.51 -14.59
C PHE A 156 -14.77 -9.43 -13.24
N ILE A 157 -15.33 -8.76 -12.24
CA ILE A 157 -14.70 -8.67 -10.91
C ILE A 157 -14.62 -10.03 -10.23
N GLN A 158 -15.66 -10.85 -10.36
CA GLN A 158 -15.64 -12.20 -9.80
C GLN A 158 -14.51 -13.03 -10.42
N SER A 159 -14.38 -13.04 -11.76
CA SER A 159 -13.28 -13.76 -12.41
C SER A 159 -11.91 -13.23 -12.00
N LEU A 160 -11.78 -11.90 -11.90
CA LEU A 160 -10.52 -11.26 -11.51
C LEU A 160 -10.13 -11.64 -10.08
N GLU A 161 -11.05 -11.58 -9.12
CA GLU A 161 -10.80 -12.00 -7.74
C GLU A 161 -10.49 -13.50 -7.64
N GLU A 162 -11.19 -14.35 -8.40
CA GLU A 162 -10.90 -15.79 -8.47
C GLU A 162 -9.49 -16.06 -9.01
N GLU A 163 -9.03 -15.29 -10.00
CA GLU A 163 -7.65 -15.37 -10.50
C GLU A 163 -6.61 -14.92 -9.46
N PHE A 164 -6.85 -13.80 -8.76
CA PHE A 164 -6.00 -13.36 -7.65
C PHE A 164 -5.91 -14.44 -6.57
N GLU A 165 -7.05 -14.99 -6.14
CA GLU A 165 -7.08 -16.06 -5.14
C GLU A 165 -6.35 -17.32 -5.62
N ARG A 166 -6.51 -17.71 -6.89
CA ARG A 166 -5.84 -18.88 -7.47
C ARG A 166 -4.31 -18.71 -7.45
N THR A 167 -3.82 -17.58 -7.92
CA THR A 167 -2.38 -17.30 -7.95
C THR A 167 -1.81 -17.27 -6.54
N GLN A 168 -2.47 -16.59 -5.62
CA GLN A 168 -2.04 -16.56 -4.21
C GLN A 168 -2.07 -17.94 -3.55
N ARG A 169 -3.04 -18.81 -3.87
CA ARG A 169 -3.07 -20.20 -3.36
C ARG A 169 -1.94 -21.04 -3.92
N ALA A 170 -1.62 -20.93 -5.21
CA ALA A 170 -0.48 -21.63 -5.82
C ALA A 170 0.82 -21.28 -5.09
N TYR A 171 0.90 -20.03 -4.64
CA TYR A 171 1.95 -19.48 -3.82
C TYR A 171 1.91 -19.95 -2.35
N ALA A 172 0.73 -20.12 -1.75
CA ALA A 172 0.54 -20.56 -0.36
C ALA A 172 0.85 -22.05 -0.10
N VAL A 173 1.22 -22.83 -1.13
CA VAL A 173 1.54 -24.27 -1.02
C VAL A 173 2.73 -24.58 -0.06
N GLY A 174 3.42 -23.56 0.47
CA GLY A 174 4.55 -23.69 1.40
C GLY A 174 4.25 -23.72 2.91
N GLY A 175 2.97 -23.73 3.34
CA GLY A 175 2.57 -23.69 4.76
C GLY A 175 2.38 -22.26 5.29
N ASN A 176 2.18 -22.08 6.60
CA ASN A 176 1.90 -20.80 7.26
C ASN A 176 3.14 -19.87 7.39
N ARG A 177 4.04 -19.90 6.40
CA ARG A 177 5.29 -19.11 6.39
C ARG A 177 5.03 -17.74 5.78
N GLU A 178 5.61 -16.70 6.37
CA GLU A 178 5.53 -15.33 5.84
C GLU A 178 6.11 -15.28 4.43
N ARG A 179 5.47 -14.53 3.53
CA ARG A 179 5.90 -14.36 2.15
C ARG A 179 6.49 -12.98 1.93
N ALA A 180 7.66 -12.91 1.29
CA ALA A 180 8.40 -11.67 1.15
C ALA A 180 8.59 -11.22 -0.29
N ILE A 181 8.41 -9.93 -0.54
CA ILE A 181 9.05 -9.24 -1.66
C ILE A 181 10.43 -8.78 -1.22
N LEU A 182 11.44 -9.09 -2.02
CA LEU A 182 12.81 -8.64 -1.81
C LEU A 182 13.06 -7.39 -2.66
N MET A 183 13.49 -6.31 -2.03
CA MET A 183 13.71 -5.00 -2.65
C MET A 183 15.16 -4.58 -2.55
N SER A 184 15.79 -4.25 -3.67
CA SER A 184 17.13 -3.65 -3.70
C SER A 184 17.14 -2.32 -4.43
N VAL A 185 17.88 -1.36 -3.86
CA VAL A 185 18.08 -0.01 -4.37
C VAL A 185 19.57 0.18 -4.59
N THR A 186 19.96 0.41 -5.84
CA THR A 186 21.37 0.55 -6.21
C THR A 186 21.60 1.81 -7.05
N PRO A 187 22.68 2.56 -6.81
CA PRO A 187 23.12 3.62 -7.72
C PRO A 187 23.93 3.08 -8.91
N GLY A 188 24.22 1.77 -8.96
CA GLY A 188 25.20 1.17 -9.87
C GLY A 188 24.65 -0.02 -10.67
N ASN A 189 25.50 -1.03 -10.85
CA ASN A 189 25.26 -2.19 -11.71
C ASN A 189 24.04 -3.01 -11.25
N LYS A 190 23.11 -3.30 -12.17
CA LYS A 190 21.96 -4.17 -11.94
C LYS A 190 22.38 -5.57 -11.52
N ALA A 191 23.40 -6.14 -12.15
CA ALA A 191 23.82 -7.52 -11.93
C ALA A 191 24.29 -7.74 -10.49
N ALA A 192 25.02 -6.78 -9.92
CA ALA A 192 25.43 -6.84 -8.51
C ALA A 192 24.24 -6.76 -7.55
N ALA A 193 23.20 -6.01 -7.90
CA ALA A 193 21.96 -5.98 -7.11
C ALA A 193 21.15 -7.29 -7.26
N GLU A 194 21.18 -7.93 -8.43
CA GLU A 194 20.57 -9.26 -8.64
C GLU A 194 21.27 -10.32 -7.79
N GLU A 195 22.61 -10.35 -7.79
CA GLU A 195 23.40 -11.26 -6.95
C GLU A 195 23.14 -11.04 -5.45
N SER A 196 23.10 -9.77 -5.01
CA SER A 196 22.75 -9.41 -3.62
C SER A 196 21.33 -9.87 -3.25
N LEU A 197 20.39 -9.84 -4.20
CA LEU A 197 19.03 -10.32 -3.99
C LEU A 197 18.93 -11.85 -3.97
N ASP A 198 19.78 -12.56 -4.71
CA ASP A 198 19.87 -14.01 -4.66
C ASP A 198 20.38 -14.45 -3.28
N GLU A 199 21.42 -13.80 -2.75
CA GLU A 199 21.88 -14.00 -1.37
C GLU A 199 20.78 -13.69 -0.34
N LEU A 200 20.07 -12.56 -0.51
CA LEU A 200 18.98 -12.18 0.36
C LEU A 200 17.82 -13.20 0.34
N ALA A 201 17.57 -13.84 -0.81
CA ALA A 201 16.58 -14.89 -0.94
C ALA A 201 16.97 -16.13 -0.14
N GLU A 202 18.20 -16.61 -0.26
CA GLU A 202 18.71 -17.74 0.54
C GLU A 202 18.68 -17.44 2.04
N LEU A 203 18.99 -16.19 2.41
CA LEU A 203 18.90 -15.72 3.79
C LEU A 203 17.45 -15.72 4.29
N ALA A 204 16.51 -15.21 3.49
CA ALA A 204 15.09 -15.22 3.83
C ALA A 204 14.56 -16.65 4.03
N GLU A 205 14.90 -17.57 3.13
CA GLU A 205 14.54 -18.99 3.25
C GLU A 205 15.12 -19.62 4.52
N SER A 206 16.38 -19.32 4.85
CA SER A 206 17.03 -19.73 6.09
C SER A 206 16.34 -19.22 7.36
N GLY A 207 15.60 -18.11 7.27
CA GLY A 207 14.78 -17.53 8.33
C GLY A 207 13.32 -18.01 8.33
N GLY A 208 12.96 -18.95 7.45
CA GLY A 208 11.60 -19.48 7.33
C GLY A 208 10.64 -18.57 6.55
N VAL A 209 11.16 -17.59 5.82
CA VAL A 209 10.39 -16.68 4.95
C VAL A 209 10.45 -17.19 3.51
N VAL A 210 9.35 -17.13 2.77
CA VAL A 210 9.29 -17.55 1.37
C VAL A 210 9.50 -16.35 0.44
N PRO A 211 10.58 -16.29 -0.36
CA PRO A 211 10.76 -15.27 -1.38
C PRO A 211 9.67 -15.39 -2.47
N ALA A 212 8.78 -14.42 -2.53
CA ALA A 212 7.61 -14.39 -3.42
C ALA A 212 7.79 -13.45 -4.61
N GLY A 213 8.75 -12.52 -4.54
CA GLY A 213 9.05 -11.60 -5.63
C GLY A 213 10.36 -10.87 -5.39
N ARG A 214 10.95 -10.37 -6.48
CA ARG A 214 12.17 -9.56 -6.45
C ARG A 214 11.94 -8.25 -7.20
N MET A 215 12.42 -7.14 -6.65
CA MET A 215 12.28 -5.82 -7.25
C MET A 215 13.58 -5.04 -7.08
N ILE A 216 14.04 -4.41 -8.16
CA ILE A 216 15.24 -3.57 -8.18
C ILE A 216 14.85 -2.18 -8.65
N GLN A 217 15.38 -1.15 -7.97
CA GLN A 217 15.34 0.21 -8.46
C GLN A 217 16.76 0.77 -8.58
N GLN A 218 17.13 1.15 -9.80
CA GLN A 218 18.34 1.90 -10.05
C GLN A 218 18.11 3.37 -9.82
N ARG A 219 18.86 3.98 -8.90
CA ARG A 219 18.78 5.42 -8.62
C ARG A 219 20.03 5.98 -7.97
N HIS A 220 20.55 7.08 -8.51
CA HIS A 220 21.71 7.76 -7.94
C HIS A 220 21.41 8.52 -6.64
N ARG A 221 20.20 9.08 -6.49
CA ARG A 221 19.78 9.81 -5.28
C ARG A 221 18.56 9.14 -4.66
N ILE A 222 18.73 8.63 -3.44
CA ILE A 222 17.66 7.99 -2.68
C ILE A 222 16.55 8.99 -2.31
N ASP A 223 15.33 8.47 -2.18
CA ASP A 223 14.23 9.24 -1.59
C ASP A 223 14.41 9.28 -0.06
N PRO A 224 14.45 10.46 0.57
CA PRO A 224 14.68 10.55 2.01
C PRO A 224 13.53 9.91 2.83
N ASN A 225 12.32 9.84 2.27
CA ASN A 225 11.14 9.31 2.96
C ASN A 225 10.90 7.83 2.69
N TYR A 226 11.26 7.31 1.51
CA TYR A 226 10.92 5.93 1.13
C TYR A 226 12.12 5.08 0.71
N LEU A 227 13.33 5.64 0.61
CA LEU A 227 14.50 5.06 -0.06
C LEU A 227 14.29 4.89 -1.58
N ILE A 228 13.15 4.33 -1.98
CA ILE A 228 12.66 4.14 -3.36
C ILE A 228 11.82 5.33 -3.83
N GLY A 229 11.63 5.46 -5.14
CA GLY A 229 10.72 6.47 -5.71
C GLY A 229 9.25 6.10 -5.52
N ARG A 230 8.35 7.11 -5.51
CA ARG A 230 6.90 6.93 -5.39
C ARG A 230 6.31 5.90 -6.36
N GLY A 231 6.57 6.02 -7.65
CA GLY A 231 6.08 5.02 -8.63
C GLY A 231 6.53 3.58 -8.32
N LYS A 232 7.76 3.40 -7.80
CA LYS A 232 8.23 2.06 -7.39
C LYS A 232 7.50 1.55 -6.14
N LEU A 233 7.13 2.45 -5.23
CA LEU A 233 6.30 2.11 -4.07
C LEU A 233 4.91 1.65 -4.50
N ASP A 234 4.34 2.27 -5.53
CA ASP A 234 3.05 1.89 -6.10
C ASP A 234 3.13 0.52 -6.77
N GLU A 235 4.20 0.28 -7.53
CA GLU A 235 4.52 -1.03 -8.10
C GLU A 235 4.65 -2.12 -7.02
N VAL A 236 5.30 -1.82 -5.88
CA VAL A 236 5.46 -2.76 -4.75
C VAL A 236 4.10 -3.16 -4.18
N ILE A 237 3.14 -2.25 -4.15
CA ILE A 237 1.80 -2.51 -3.61
C ILE A 237 1.01 -3.44 -4.50
N VAL A 238 1.04 -3.18 -5.82
CA VAL A 238 0.42 -4.08 -6.79
C VAL A 238 1.11 -5.44 -6.73
N ARG A 239 2.45 -5.48 -6.68
CA ARG A 239 3.18 -6.74 -6.60
C ARG A 239 2.85 -7.51 -5.32
N GLY A 240 2.72 -6.81 -4.19
CA GLY A 240 2.33 -7.38 -2.91
C GLY A 240 0.98 -8.09 -3.00
N LEU A 241 0.00 -7.47 -3.66
CA LEU A 241 -1.30 -8.07 -3.92
C LEU A 241 -1.18 -9.29 -4.86
N GLN A 242 -0.46 -9.17 -5.96
CA GLN A 242 -0.29 -10.24 -6.96
C GLN A 242 0.30 -11.53 -6.37
N VAL A 243 1.34 -11.38 -5.54
CA VAL A 243 2.06 -12.52 -4.97
C VAL A 243 1.59 -12.91 -3.57
N GLY A 244 0.62 -12.16 -3.00
CA GLY A 244 0.16 -12.34 -1.63
C GLY A 244 1.32 -12.24 -0.63
N ALA A 245 2.06 -11.13 -0.68
CA ALA A 245 3.18 -10.89 0.23
C ALA A 245 2.68 -10.35 1.57
N ASP A 246 3.28 -10.81 2.67
CA ASP A 246 3.06 -10.29 4.03
C ASP A 246 4.17 -9.31 4.44
N LEU A 247 5.34 -9.47 3.82
CA LEU A 247 6.61 -8.87 4.20
C LEU A 247 7.27 -8.20 2.98
N LEU A 248 7.91 -7.06 3.23
CA LEU A 248 8.81 -6.41 2.30
C LEU A 248 10.19 -6.32 2.97
N ILE A 249 11.18 -6.96 2.36
CA ILE A 249 12.55 -7.02 2.87
C ILE A 249 13.43 -6.14 2.00
N PHE A 250 13.99 -5.09 2.59
CA PHE A 250 14.98 -4.25 1.93
C PHE A 250 16.38 -4.83 2.11
N ASP A 251 17.10 -4.89 1.00
CA ASP A 251 18.50 -5.28 0.98
C ASP A 251 19.39 -4.24 1.70
N GLN A 252 19.05 -2.96 1.56
CA GLN A 252 19.73 -1.85 2.22
C GLN A 252 19.09 -1.52 3.57
N SER A 253 19.89 -0.99 4.49
CA SER A 253 19.39 -0.53 5.78
C SER A 253 18.41 0.64 5.65
N LEU A 254 17.33 0.58 6.41
CA LEU A 254 16.31 1.63 6.45
C LEU A 254 16.52 2.55 7.65
N THR A 255 16.11 3.81 7.50
CA THR A 255 15.89 4.67 8.67
C THR A 255 14.53 4.37 9.30
N PRO A 256 14.32 4.69 10.60
CA PRO A 256 13.02 4.54 11.25
C PRO A 256 11.87 5.25 10.53
N SER A 257 12.14 6.44 9.99
CA SER A 257 11.15 7.22 9.24
C SER A 257 10.80 6.54 7.92
N GLN A 258 11.80 5.98 7.21
CA GLN A 258 11.58 5.27 5.95
C GLN A 258 10.76 3.99 6.15
N SER A 259 11.21 3.11 7.05
CA SER A 259 10.50 1.85 7.34
C SER A 259 9.03 2.11 7.69
N ARG A 260 8.76 3.13 8.51
CA ARG A 260 7.39 3.53 8.87
C ARG A 260 6.59 4.03 7.68
N ALA A 261 7.14 4.99 6.93
CA ALA A 261 6.43 5.60 5.81
C ALA A 261 6.10 4.58 4.73
N ILE A 262 7.02 3.64 4.46
CA ILE A 262 6.78 2.51 3.55
C ILE A 262 5.69 1.61 4.12
N ALA A 263 5.78 1.16 5.37
CA ALA A 263 4.80 0.26 5.97
C ALA A 263 3.38 0.87 6.03
N GLU A 264 3.27 2.16 6.36
CA GLU A 264 1.98 2.88 6.35
C GLU A 264 1.37 2.97 4.96
N ARG A 265 2.20 3.07 3.91
CA ARG A 265 1.73 3.20 2.53
C ARG A 265 1.45 1.85 1.86
N THR A 266 2.25 0.82 2.17
CA THR A 266 2.12 -0.51 1.55
C THR A 266 1.18 -1.43 2.31
N GLU A 267 0.87 -1.14 3.57
CA GLU A 267 0.16 -2.05 4.49
C GLU A 267 0.90 -3.39 4.72
N LEU A 268 2.17 -3.49 4.31
CA LEU A 268 3.05 -4.65 4.52
C LEU A 268 3.91 -4.48 5.77
N LYS A 269 4.32 -5.59 6.38
CA LYS A 269 5.44 -5.58 7.34
C LYS A 269 6.71 -5.21 6.56
N VAL A 270 7.50 -4.28 7.08
CA VAL A 270 8.74 -3.83 6.41
C VAL A 270 9.92 -4.09 7.34
N ILE A 271 10.91 -4.82 6.84
CA ILE A 271 12.19 -5.06 7.52
C ILE A 271 13.35 -4.81 6.54
N ASP A 272 14.56 -4.72 7.06
CA ASP A 272 15.78 -4.74 6.24
C ASP A 272 16.61 -6.00 6.48
N ARG A 273 17.69 -6.14 5.70
CA ARG A 273 18.65 -7.25 5.80
C ARG A 273 19.19 -7.42 7.23
N THR A 274 19.45 -6.32 7.95
CA THR A 274 19.97 -6.40 9.32
C THR A 274 18.97 -7.07 10.25
N MET A 275 17.71 -6.65 10.22
CA MET A 275 16.66 -7.25 11.03
C MET A 275 16.44 -8.73 10.67
N LEU A 276 16.47 -9.08 9.38
CA LEU A 276 16.35 -10.48 8.94
C LEU A 276 17.46 -11.36 9.53
N ILE A 277 18.72 -10.89 9.49
CA ILE A 277 19.86 -11.61 10.09
C ILE A 277 19.66 -11.81 11.59
N LEU A 278 19.22 -10.77 12.31
CA LEU A 278 18.96 -10.86 13.74
C LEU A 278 17.86 -11.88 14.06
N ASP A 279 16.79 -11.93 13.25
CA ASP A 279 15.70 -12.90 13.41
C ASP A 279 16.19 -14.34 13.18
N ILE A 280 17.06 -14.57 12.19
CA ILE A 280 17.69 -15.88 11.94
C ILE A 280 18.57 -16.28 13.12
N PHE A 281 19.37 -15.36 13.66
CA PHE A 281 20.17 -15.65 14.85
C PHE A 281 19.30 -15.95 16.06
N ALA A 282 18.14 -15.32 16.20
CA ALA A 282 17.23 -15.55 17.31
C ALA A 282 16.67 -16.98 17.24
N GLN A 283 16.33 -17.45 16.03
CA GLN A 283 15.87 -18.83 15.78
C GLN A 283 16.97 -19.86 16.07
N ARG A 284 18.24 -19.54 15.77
CA ARG A 284 19.39 -20.45 15.93
C ARG A 284 20.04 -20.42 17.32
N ALA A 285 19.76 -19.40 18.14
CA ALA A 285 20.37 -19.25 19.46
C ALA A 285 19.91 -20.33 20.44
N LEU A 286 20.76 -21.34 20.69
CA LEU A 286 20.47 -22.43 21.63
C LEU A 286 20.89 -22.08 23.07
N SER A 287 22.06 -21.46 23.24
CA SER A 287 22.61 -21.16 24.56
C SER A 287 21.89 -19.98 25.22
N ARG A 288 21.83 -19.97 26.56
CA ARG A 288 21.25 -18.85 27.32
C ARG A 288 21.97 -17.54 27.02
N GLU A 289 23.29 -17.57 26.91
CA GLU A 289 24.10 -16.40 26.54
C GLU A 289 23.74 -15.88 25.14
N GLY A 290 23.69 -16.78 24.15
CA GLY A 290 23.35 -16.42 22.77
C GLY A 290 21.94 -15.84 22.66
N LYS A 291 20.95 -16.43 23.34
CA LYS A 291 19.59 -15.89 23.38
C LYS A 291 19.55 -14.46 23.93
N ILE A 292 20.28 -14.21 25.02
CA ILE A 292 20.38 -12.86 25.62
C ILE A 292 21.05 -11.88 24.66
N GLN A 293 22.16 -12.27 24.02
CA GLN A 293 22.89 -11.41 23.08
C GLN A 293 22.03 -11.02 21.87
N VAL A 294 21.32 -11.99 21.29
CA VAL A 294 20.48 -11.73 20.11
C VAL A 294 19.25 -10.89 20.47
N GLU A 295 18.56 -11.21 21.56
CA GLU A 295 17.43 -10.39 22.04
C GLU A 295 17.89 -8.96 22.32
N LEU A 296 19.05 -8.79 22.95
CA LEU A 296 19.64 -7.47 23.20
C LEU A 296 19.93 -6.72 21.90
N ALA A 297 20.48 -7.40 20.89
CA ALA A 297 20.76 -6.81 19.58
C ALA A 297 19.46 -6.38 18.85
N GLN A 298 18.43 -7.22 18.85
CA GLN A 298 17.11 -6.90 18.30
C GLN A 298 16.50 -5.68 18.99
N LEU A 299 16.50 -5.63 20.33
CA LEU A 299 15.93 -4.50 21.06
C LEU A 299 16.71 -3.20 20.83
N LYS A 300 18.05 -3.27 20.77
CA LYS A 300 18.88 -2.11 20.43
C LYS A 300 18.59 -1.59 19.02
N TYR A 301 18.42 -2.51 18.07
CA TYR A 301 18.07 -2.16 16.69
C TYR A 301 16.64 -1.57 16.59
N LEU A 302 15.66 -2.14 17.30
CA LEU A 302 14.27 -1.70 17.29
C LEU A 302 14.00 -0.42 18.10
N MET A 303 14.80 -0.11 19.11
CA MET A 303 14.64 1.06 19.98
C MET A 303 14.36 2.38 19.22
N PRO A 304 15.17 2.78 18.21
CA PRO A 304 14.89 4.00 17.44
C PRO A 304 13.57 3.96 16.64
N TYR A 305 13.04 2.78 16.33
CA TYR A 305 11.78 2.61 15.60
C TYR A 305 10.53 2.80 16.48
N LEU A 306 10.66 2.61 17.80
CA LEU A 306 9.53 2.73 18.75
C LEU A 306 9.11 4.18 19.01
N ALA A 307 10.03 5.15 18.81
CA ALA A 307 9.79 6.57 19.09
C ALA A 307 8.68 7.19 18.23
N ASN A 308 8.41 6.63 17.05
CA ASN A 308 7.52 7.26 16.07
C ASN A 308 6.08 6.70 16.05
N LYS A 309 5.76 5.57 16.68
CA LYS A 309 4.45 4.87 16.53
C LYS A 309 3.17 5.64 16.98
N GLY A 310 3.25 6.85 17.54
CA GLY A 310 2.15 7.46 18.30
C GLY A 310 1.40 8.62 17.66
N THR A 311 1.65 9.00 16.41
CA THR A 311 0.99 10.19 15.82
C THR A 311 -0.50 9.99 15.47
N ALA A 312 -1.01 8.75 15.52
CA ALA A 312 -2.44 8.45 15.33
C ALA A 312 -3.24 8.42 16.65
N LEU A 313 -2.65 7.94 17.75
CA LEU A 313 -3.31 7.87 19.07
C LEU A 313 -3.21 9.17 19.88
N SER A 314 -2.17 9.97 19.67
CA SER A 314 -1.98 11.23 20.41
C SER A 314 -2.95 12.34 19.99
N ARG A 315 -3.53 12.28 18.77
CA ARG A 315 -4.46 13.30 18.28
C ARG A 315 -5.87 13.17 18.84
N LEU A 316 -6.32 11.95 19.19
CA LEU A 316 -7.61 11.74 19.87
C LEU A 316 -7.59 12.18 21.35
N ALA A 317 -6.40 12.20 21.98
CA ALA A 317 -6.23 12.66 23.37
C ALA A 317 -5.90 14.16 23.48
N GLY A 318 -5.54 14.83 22.39
CA GLY A 318 -5.03 16.20 22.38
C GLY A 318 -6.07 17.32 22.20
N GLY A 319 -7.35 16.96 22.00
CA GLY A 319 -8.44 17.93 21.91
C GLY A 319 -9.08 18.15 23.26
N ILE A 320 -8.74 19.26 23.92
CA ILE A 320 -9.36 19.79 25.15
C ILE A 320 -8.80 19.18 26.46
N GLY A 321 -7.85 19.89 27.08
CA GLY A 321 -7.85 20.05 28.54
C GLY A 321 -7.12 19.04 29.44
N GLY A 322 -6.19 18.22 28.94
CA GLY A 322 -5.39 17.32 29.78
C GLY A 322 -4.07 17.93 30.30
N ARG A 323 -4.11 18.95 31.15
CA ARG A 323 -2.91 19.39 31.92
C ARG A 323 -2.71 18.42 33.10
N GLY A 324 -2.01 17.32 32.86
CA GLY A 324 -1.52 16.41 33.91
C GLY A 324 -0.16 15.84 33.53
N PRO A 325 0.73 15.54 34.49
CA PRO A 325 2.06 14.96 34.25
C PRO A 325 1.95 13.45 33.94
N GLY A 326 1.14 13.10 32.93
CA GLY A 326 0.96 11.72 32.48
C GLY A 326 1.96 11.37 31.39
N GLU A 327 2.83 10.40 31.66
CA GLU A 327 3.74 9.78 30.68
C GLU A 327 2.93 9.34 29.45
N THR A 328 3.37 9.74 28.25
CA THR A 328 2.68 9.32 27.02
C THR A 328 2.86 7.81 26.83
N LYS A 329 1.90 7.14 26.19
CA LYS A 329 1.99 5.70 25.90
C LYS A 329 3.29 5.31 25.19
N LEU A 330 3.78 6.19 24.31
CA LEU A 330 5.07 6.03 23.63
C LEU A 330 6.28 6.10 24.57
N GLU A 331 6.29 7.05 25.50
CA GLU A 331 7.35 7.16 26.50
C GLU A 331 7.37 5.93 27.42
N SER A 332 6.19 5.46 27.84
CA SER A 332 6.07 4.24 28.66
C SER A 332 6.55 3.00 27.91
N ASP A 333 6.17 2.84 26.64
CA ASP A 333 6.63 1.73 25.80
C ASP A 333 8.16 1.78 25.61
N ARG A 334 8.73 2.97 25.35
CA ARG A 334 10.18 3.18 25.23
C ARG A 334 10.90 2.83 26.54
N ARG A 335 10.37 3.28 27.67
CA ARG A 335 10.94 3.01 28.99
C ARG A 335 10.99 1.52 29.27
N ARG A 336 9.91 0.78 28.97
CA ARG A 336 9.88 -0.69 29.12
C ARG A 336 10.95 -1.38 28.29
N VAL A 337 11.14 -0.97 27.04
CA VAL A 337 12.20 -1.54 26.19
C VAL A 337 13.57 -1.19 26.74
N GLN A 338 13.78 0.03 27.22
CA GLN A 338 15.06 0.45 27.79
C GLN A 338 15.37 -0.32 29.08
N ASP A 339 14.37 -0.53 29.94
CA ASP A 339 14.50 -1.33 31.16
C ASP A 339 14.84 -2.79 30.82
N ARG A 340 14.22 -3.35 29.77
CA ARG A 340 14.55 -4.70 29.27
C ARG A 340 15.98 -4.79 28.75
N ILE A 341 16.44 -3.80 27.97
CA ILE A 341 17.84 -3.70 27.52
C ILE A 341 18.78 -3.70 28.74
N ASN A 342 18.51 -2.83 29.73
CA ASN A 342 19.33 -2.73 30.93
C ASN A 342 19.37 -4.05 31.72
N GLN A 343 18.25 -4.77 31.79
CA GLN A 343 18.18 -6.09 32.42
C GLN A 343 19.01 -7.13 31.65
N LEU A 344 18.86 -7.21 30.34
CA LEU A 344 19.62 -8.15 29.49
C LEU A 344 21.13 -7.87 29.56
N GLU A 345 21.56 -6.60 29.58
CA GLU A 345 22.97 -6.22 29.76
C GLU A 345 23.54 -6.63 31.12
N LYS A 346 22.73 -6.57 32.19
CA LYS A 346 23.14 -7.09 33.51
C LYS A 346 23.24 -8.61 33.50
N GLN A 347 22.28 -9.31 32.89
CA GLN A 347 22.30 -10.76 32.77
C GLN A 347 23.52 -11.23 31.96
N LEU A 348 23.83 -10.54 30.86
CA LEU A 348 24.99 -10.85 30.02
C LEU A 348 26.31 -10.72 30.80
N ARG A 349 26.46 -9.66 31.61
CA ARG A 349 27.62 -9.48 32.50
C ARG A 349 27.75 -10.59 33.55
N GLY A 350 26.62 -11.07 34.09
CA GLY A 350 26.65 -12.20 35.03
C GLY A 350 27.08 -13.51 34.39
N VAL A 351 26.67 -13.76 33.14
CA VAL A 351 27.07 -14.97 32.39
C VAL A 351 28.54 -14.94 31.99
N SER A 352 29.09 -13.78 31.62
CA SER A 352 30.52 -13.65 31.30
C SER A 352 31.43 -13.83 32.52
N GLN A 353 31.03 -13.35 33.70
CA GLN A 353 31.77 -13.55 34.94
C GLN A 353 31.84 -15.03 35.36
N GLY A 354 30.75 -15.79 35.20
CA GLY A 354 30.74 -17.24 35.47
C GLY A 354 31.64 -18.06 34.55
N ARG A 355 32.05 -17.50 33.40
CA ARG A 355 32.95 -18.14 32.42
C ARG A 355 34.43 -17.85 32.69
N HIS A 356 34.76 -16.76 33.38
CA HIS A 356 36.12 -16.48 33.85
C HIS A 356 36.50 -17.26 35.13
N LEU A 357 35.52 -17.88 35.80
CA LEU A 357 35.68 -18.65 37.03
C LEU A 357 35.70 -20.18 36.81
N ARG A 358 35.67 -20.62 35.54
CA ARG A 358 35.87 -22.01 35.10
C ARG A 358 37.05 -22.05 34.15
#